data_AF-A0A0D9QHY5-F1
#
_entry.id   AF-A0A0D9QHY5-F1
#
_cell.length_a   1.000
_cell.length_b   1.000
_cell.length_c   1.000
_cell.angle_alpha   90.00
_cell.angle_beta   90.00
_cell.angle_gamma   90.00
#
_symmetry.space_group_name_H-M   'P 1'
#
loop_
_entity.id
_entity.type
_entity.pdbx_description
1 polymer ?
#
loop_
_entity_poly.entity_id
_entity_poly.type
_entity_poly.pdbx_seq_one_letter_code
_entity_poly.pdbx_strand_id
1 'polypeptide(L)'
;MQKNYGHKKRKKRKRKKKEEKNEQLDALVQKCYETVGEELAHYKKGKLHRALTVLVKSPRWFDLLLLTKPKRWTTQATFEVTRLFSSGLKEKEVCIYYEFILLPIILDNIERNKKLETFLYKTLIKALYKSKAWMRGMLYPLLRRVGLSLYKC
;
A
#
# COMPACT_ATOMS: atom_id res chain seq x y z
N MET A 1 44.40 26.79 18.34
CA MET A 1 43.73 26.53 17.04
C MET A 1 43.44 25.05 16.73
N GLN A 2 44.20 24.05 17.23
CA GLN A 2 44.07 22.64 16.77
C GLN A 2 42.93 21.80 17.39
N LYS A 3 42.41 22.15 18.58
CA LYS A 3 41.38 21.34 19.27
C LYS A 3 40.03 21.25 18.53
N ASN A 4 39.71 22.24 17.69
CA ASN A 4 38.41 22.33 16.97
C ASN A 4 38.34 21.44 15.71
N TYR A 5 39.48 21.13 15.09
CA TYR A 5 39.55 20.32 13.86
C TYR A 5 39.30 18.82 14.13
N GLY A 6 39.86 18.27 15.21
CA GLY A 6 39.64 16.88 15.60
C GLY A 6 38.18 16.59 15.99
N HIS A 7 37.51 17.54 16.64
CA HIS A 7 36.12 17.41 17.05
C HIS A 7 35.15 17.48 15.84
N LYS A 8 35.41 18.36 14.86
CA LYS A 8 34.67 18.42 13.58
C LYS A 8 34.84 17.13 12.76
N LYS A 9 36.06 16.59 12.64
CA LYS A 9 36.34 15.34 11.89
C LYS A 9 35.66 14.12 12.53
N ARG A 10 35.63 14.06 13.87
CA ARG A 10 34.96 13.00 14.65
C ARG A 10 33.43 13.11 14.57
N LYS A 11 32.86 14.31 14.56
CA LYS A 11 31.41 14.55 14.29
C LYS A 11 31.04 14.15 12.85
N LYS A 12 31.86 14.47 11.85
CA LYS A 12 31.62 14.11 10.44
C LYS A 12 31.64 12.58 10.22
N ARG A 13 32.61 11.87 10.82
CA ARG A 13 32.65 10.39 10.82
C ARG A 13 31.45 9.76 11.53
N LYS A 14 30.99 10.33 12.65
CA LYS A 14 29.79 9.85 13.36
C LYS A 14 28.50 10.04 12.56
N ARG A 15 28.37 11.15 11.81
CA ARG A 15 27.24 11.38 10.90
C ARG A 15 27.22 10.38 9.75
N LYS A 16 28.36 10.20 9.07
CA LYS A 16 28.49 9.26 7.96
C LYS A 16 28.15 7.81 8.36
N LYS A 17 28.65 7.35 9.52
CA LYS A 17 28.28 6.04 10.08
C LYS A 17 26.80 5.90 10.46
N LYS A 18 26.13 7.00 10.83
CA LYS A 18 24.70 7.00 11.16
C LYS A 18 23.85 6.95 9.89
N GLU A 19 24.27 7.65 8.84
CA GLU A 19 23.65 7.63 7.51
C GLU A 19 23.75 6.22 6.89
N GLU A 20 24.95 5.63 6.84
CA GLU A 20 25.17 4.26 6.33
C GLU A 20 24.31 3.21 7.07
N LYS A 21 24.18 3.33 8.40
CA LYS A 21 23.34 2.41 9.20
C LYS A 21 21.85 2.58 8.90
N ASN A 22 21.40 3.81 8.65
CA ASN A 22 20.01 4.08 8.29
C ASN A 22 19.69 3.53 6.89
N GLU A 23 20.59 3.68 5.94
CA GLU A 23 20.45 3.11 4.59
C GLU A 23 20.37 1.58 4.63
N GLN A 24 21.21 0.93 5.44
CA GLN A 24 21.14 -0.52 5.64
C GLN A 24 19.81 -0.97 6.24
N LEU A 25 19.28 -0.24 7.23
CA LEU A 25 18.00 -0.56 7.83
C LEU A 25 16.85 -0.41 6.82
N ASP A 26 16.87 0.67 6.03
CA ASP A 26 15.87 0.89 4.98
C ASP A 26 15.92 -0.23 3.93
N ALA A 27 17.11 -0.69 3.53
CA ALA A 27 17.25 -1.83 2.60
C ALA A 27 16.67 -3.14 3.16
N LEU A 28 16.87 -3.42 4.45
CA LEU A 28 16.29 -4.60 5.10
C LEU A 28 14.76 -4.53 5.18
N VAL A 29 14.22 -3.34 5.48
CA VAL A 29 12.77 -3.12 5.51
C VAL A 29 12.17 -3.32 4.13
N GLN A 30 12.81 -2.80 3.08
CA GLN A 30 12.36 -3.00 1.70
C GLN A 30 12.31 -4.50 1.34
N LYS A 31 13.41 -5.22 1.59
CA LYS A 31 13.49 -6.67 1.34
C LYS A 31 12.40 -7.44 2.09
N CYS A 32 12.10 -7.04 3.33
CA CYS A 32 11.02 -7.65 4.10
C CYS A 32 9.65 -7.50 3.41
N TYR A 33 9.31 -6.30 2.92
CA TYR A 33 8.03 -6.09 2.23
C TYR A 33 8.00 -6.74 0.84
N GLU A 34 9.14 -6.89 0.15
CA GLU A 34 9.22 -7.67 -1.08
C GLU A 34 8.85 -9.14 -0.81
N THR A 35 9.42 -9.77 0.22
CA THR A 35 9.07 -11.14 0.63
C THR A 35 7.60 -11.26 1.03
N VAL A 36 7.06 -10.29 1.77
CA VAL A 36 5.62 -10.26 2.08
C VAL A 36 4.77 -10.19 0.81
N GLY A 37 5.22 -9.47 -0.23
CA GLY A 37 4.55 -9.45 -1.53
C GLY A 37 4.51 -10.81 -2.23
N GLU A 38 5.58 -11.59 -2.13
CA GLU A 38 5.65 -12.96 -2.67
C GLU A 38 4.68 -13.90 -1.94
N GLU A 39 4.53 -13.76 -0.63
CA GLU A 39 3.53 -14.49 0.15
C GLU A 39 2.10 -14.12 -0.27
N LEU A 40 1.81 -12.82 -0.44
CA LEU A 40 0.49 -12.34 -0.86
C LEU A 40 0.12 -12.78 -2.28
N ALA A 41 1.10 -13.03 -3.15
CA ALA A 41 0.88 -13.56 -4.50
C ALA A 41 0.40 -15.03 -4.51
N HIS A 42 0.63 -15.78 -3.44
CA HIS A 42 0.22 -17.19 -3.31
C HIS A 42 -0.78 -17.43 -2.18
N TYR A 43 -1.24 -16.35 -1.54
CA TYR A 43 -2.11 -16.42 -0.37
C TYR A 43 -3.49 -17.00 -0.71
N LYS A 44 -3.96 -17.95 0.11
CA LYS A 44 -5.30 -18.55 -0.01
C LYS A 44 -6.15 -18.38 1.25
N LYS A 45 -5.55 -18.61 2.42
CA LYS A 45 -6.21 -18.57 3.73
C LYS A 45 -5.16 -18.39 4.82
N GLY A 46 -5.57 -17.86 5.97
CA GLY A 46 -4.71 -17.76 7.15
C GLY A 46 -4.69 -16.36 7.76
N LYS A 47 -3.67 -16.10 8.58
CA LYS A 47 -3.41 -14.76 9.10
C LYS A 47 -2.42 -14.05 8.17
N LEU A 48 -2.60 -12.76 7.99
CA LEU A 48 -1.64 -11.92 7.27
C LEU A 48 -0.32 -11.81 8.05
N HIS A 49 0.78 -11.61 7.32
CA HIS A 49 2.09 -11.39 7.94
C HIS A 49 2.05 -10.16 8.88
N ARG A 50 2.68 -10.27 10.06
CA ARG A 50 2.62 -9.24 11.11
C ARG A 50 3.12 -7.87 10.64
N ALA A 51 4.03 -7.85 9.66
CA ALA A 51 4.53 -6.62 9.05
C ALA A 51 3.39 -5.73 8.51
N LEU A 52 2.34 -6.32 7.91
CA LEU A 52 1.19 -5.57 7.40
C LEU A 52 0.38 -4.90 8.52
N THR A 53 0.30 -5.53 9.70
CA THR A 53 -0.36 -4.92 10.86
C THR A 53 0.43 -3.75 11.44
N VAL A 54 1.76 -3.78 11.34
CA VAL A 54 2.61 -2.64 11.70
C VAL A 54 2.52 -1.55 10.63
N LEU A 55 2.41 -1.96 9.36
CA LEU A 55 2.37 -1.08 8.20
C LEU A 55 1.25 -0.04 8.27
N VAL A 56 0.05 -0.41 8.71
CA VAL A 56 -1.09 0.54 8.86
C VAL A 56 -0.86 1.64 9.89
N LYS A 57 0.18 1.53 10.73
CA LYS A 57 0.58 2.57 11.69
C LYS A 57 1.74 3.43 11.18
N SER A 58 2.36 3.03 10.06
CA SER A 58 3.51 3.73 9.49
C SER A 58 3.08 4.98 8.71
N PRO A 59 3.79 6.12 8.84
CA PRO A 59 3.55 7.27 7.97
C PRO A 59 3.95 7.00 6.51
N ARG A 60 4.89 6.06 6.27
CA ARG A 60 5.35 5.63 4.94
C ARG A 60 4.59 4.40 4.44
N TRP A 61 3.34 4.20 4.89
CA TRP A 61 2.62 2.97 4.61
C TRP A 61 2.44 2.72 3.12
N PHE A 62 2.20 3.79 2.34
CA PHE A 62 1.91 3.70 0.91
C PHE A 62 3.12 3.17 0.14
N ASP A 63 4.29 3.80 0.32
CA ASP A 63 5.53 3.40 -0.35
C ASP A 63 5.89 1.95 -0.04
N LEU A 64 5.81 1.57 1.24
CA LEU A 64 6.13 0.22 1.69
C LEU A 64 5.11 -0.81 1.19
N LEU A 65 3.83 -0.45 1.09
CA LEU A 65 2.81 -1.31 0.51
C LEU A 65 3.07 -1.55 -0.98
N LEU A 66 3.52 -0.54 -1.73
CA LEU A 66 3.81 -0.68 -3.16
C LEU A 66 4.93 -1.70 -3.44
N LEU A 67 5.90 -1.86 -2.54
CA LEU A 67 6.96 -2.86 -2.64
C LEU A 67 6.41 -4.30 -2.68
N THR A 68 5.25 -4.54 -2.07
CA THR A 68 4.59 -5.86 -2.08
C THR A 68 3.91 -6.19 -3.42
N LYS A 69 4.01 -5.31 -4.42
CA LYS A 69 3.46 -5.43 -5.78
C LYS A 69 1.97 -5.78 -5.80
N PRO A 70 1.07 -4.86 -5.38
CA PRO A 70 -0.35 -5.14 -5.17
C PRO A 70 -1.10 -5.76 -6.35
N LYS A 71 -0.70 -5.46 -7.59
CA LYS A 71 -1.26 -6.08 -8.80
C LYS A 71 -1.06 -7.59 -8.90
N ARG A 72 -0.11 -8.16 -8.13
CA ARG A 72 0.21 -9.60 -8.12
C ARG A 72 -0.49 -10.35 -6.98
N TRP A 73 -1.18 -9.67 -6.08
CA TRP A 73 -1.88 -10.33 -4.98
C TRP A 73 -3.00 -11.23 -5.50
N THR A 74 -3.29 -12.29 -4.74
CA THR A 74 -4.53 -13.05 -4.95
C THR A 74 -5.76 -12.21 -4.56
N THR A 75 -6.93 -12.59 -5.05
CA THR A 75 -8.17 -11.90 -4.68
C THR A 75 -8.50 -12.09 -3.20
N GLN A 76 -8.13 -13.23 -2.61
CA GLN A 76 -8.22 -13.50 -1.18
C GLN A 76 -7.29 -12.59 -0.35
N ALA A 77 -6.05 -12.40 -0.80
CA ALA A 77 -5.12 -11.46 -0.16
C ALA A 77 -5.66 -10.04 -0.22
N THR A 78 -6.17 -9.64 -1.39
CA THR A 78 -6.75 -8.31 -1.60
C THR A 78 -7.90 -8.04 -0.62
N PHE A 79 -8.76 -9.04 -0.37
CA PHE A 79 -9.83 -8.95 0.61
C PHE A 79 -9.31 -8.72 2.04
N GLU A 80 -8.39 -9.58 2.51
CA GLU A 80 -7.88 -9.49 3.88
C GLU A 80 -7.04 -8.22 4.10
N VAL A 81 -6.22 -7.82 3.12
CA VAL A 81 -5.46 -6.57 3.18
C VAL A 81 -6.41 -5.38 3.20
N THR A 82 -7.44 -5.35 2.36
CA THR A 82 -8.46 -4.28 2.38
C THR A 82 -9.19 -4.23 3.71
N ARG A 83 -9.54 -5.38 4.29
CA ARG A 83 -10.16 -5.47 5.61
C ARG A 83 -9.23 -4.87 6.69
N LEU A 84 -7.93 -5.19 6.67
CA LEU A 84 -6.94 -4.65 7.59
C LEU A 84 -6.73 -3.13 7.41
N PHE A 85 -6.61 -2.67 6.16
CA PHE A 85 -6.31 -1.28 5.84
C PHE A 85 -7.52 -0.37 6.10
N SER A 86 -8.72 -0.83 5.75
CA SER A 86 -9.95 -0.08 6.01
C SER A 86 -10.17 0.18 7.50
N SER A 87 -9.84 -0.78 8.39
CA SER A 87 -9.96 -0.58 9.84
C SER A 87 -8.75 0.11 10.46
N GLY A 88 -7.54 -0.17 9.96
CA GLY A 88 -6.28 0.32 10.54
C GLY A 88 -5.91 1.76 10.17
N LEU A 89 -6.28 2.22 8.98
CA LEU A 89 -5.92 3.55 8.48
C LEU A 89 -6.98 4.62 8.82
N LYS A 90 -6.53 5.88 8.85
CA LYS A 90 -7.41 7.07 8.93
C LYS A 90 -8.22 7.23 7.64
N GLU A 91 -9.39 7.87 7.71
CA GLU A 91 -10.31 8.00 6.56
C GLU A 91 -9.64 8.58 5.29
N LYS A 92 -8.79 9.59 5.43
CA LYS A 92 -8.04 10.18 4.31
C LYS A 92 -7.09 9.19 3.65
N GLU A 93 -6.37 8.41 4.45
CA GLU A 93 -5.43 7.39 3.96
C GLU A 93 -6.17 6.20 3.33
N VAL A 94 -7.33 5.81 3.86
CA VAL A 94 -8.19 4.79 3.25
C VAL A 94 -8.67 5.24 1.87
N CYS A 95 -8.99 6.52 1.69
CA CYS A 95 -9.35 7.08 0.38
C CYS A 95 -8.21 6.90 -0.64
N ILE A 96 -6.97 7.18 -0.23
CA ILE A 96 -5.77 6.99 -1.07
C ILE A 96 -5.58 5.51 -1.39
N TYR A 97 -5.71 4.62 -0.40
CA TYR A 97 -5.64 3.17 -0.62
C TYR A 97 -6.70 2.69 -1.63
N TYR A 98 -7.94 3.17 -1.52
CA TYR A 98 -9.00 2.82 -2.45
C TYR A 98 -8.72 3.29 -3.88
N GLU A 99 -8.24 4.52 -4.04
CA GLU A 99 -8.02 5.12 -5.36
C GLU A 99 -6.80 4.54 -6.09
N PHE A 100 -5.68 4.37 -5.39
CA PHE A 100 -4.41 4.03 -6.02
C PHE A 100 -4.05 2.54 -5.94
N ILE A 101 -4.66 1.77 -5.04
CA ILE A 101 -4.36 0.34 -4.86
C ILE A 101 -5.57 -0.51 -5.27
N LEU A 102 -6.69 -0.35 -4.58
CA LEU A 102 -7.84 -1.25 -4.74
C LEU A 102 -8.54 -1.08 -6.09
N LEU A 103 -8.79 0.17 -6.51
CA LEU A 103 -9.50 0.47 -7.75
C LEU A 103 -8.78 -0.07 -8.99
N PRO A 104 -7.45 0.13 -9.18
CA PRO A 104 -6.73 -0.49 -10.28
C PRO A 104 -6.80 -2.02 -10.29
N ILE A 105 -6.70 -2.67 -9.13
CA ILE A 105 -6.77 -4.15 -9.04
C ILE A 105 -8.14 -4.66 -9.51
N ILE A 106 -9.22 -4.00 -9.09
CA ILE A 106 -10.58 -4.40 -9.47
C ILE A 106 -10.84 -4.16 -10.95
N LEU A 107 -10.41 -3.01 -11.48
CA LEU A 107 -10.58 -2.70 -12.90
C LEU A 107 -9.80 -3.68 -13.79
N ASP A 108 -8.53 -3.95 -13.47
CA ASP A 108 -7.71 -4.92 -14.19
C ASP A 108 -8.35 -6.33 -14.15
N ASN A 109 -9.00 -6.71 -13.03
CA ASN A 109 -9.67 -8.00 -12.92
C ASN A 109 -10.94 -8.09 -13.78
N ILE A 110 -11.77 -7.04 -13.77
CA ILE A 110 -13.00 -6.95 -14.58
C ILE A 110 -12.64 -6.98 -16.06
N GLU A 111 -11.60 -6.25 -16.46
CA GLU A 111 -11.16 -6.20 -17.86
C GLU A 111 -10.72 -7.57 -18.38
N ARG A 112 -9.95 -8.32 -17.56
CA ARG A 112 -9.43 -9.65 -17.89
C ARG A 112 -10.49 -10.74 -17.88
N ASN A 113 -11.31 -10.80 -16.84
CA ASN A 113 -12.21 -11.93 -16.60
C ASN A 113 -13.62 -11.70 -17.13
N LYS A 114 -13.98 -10.46 -17.49
CA LYS A 114 -15.36 -10.00 -17.83
C LYS A 114 -16.42 -10.26 -16.75
N LYS A 115 -16.04 -10.89 -15.64
CA LYS A 115 -16.86 -11.18 -14.46
C LYS A 115 -16.03 -10.89 -13.22
N LEU A 116 -16.67 -10.29 -12.21
CA LEU A 116 -16.01 -10.01 -10.94
C LEU A 116 -15.87 -11.28 -10.10
N GLU A 117 -14.66 -11.54 -9.61
CA GLU A 117 -14.39 -12.66 -8.70
C GLU A 117 -15.08 -12.46 -7.34
N THR A 118 -15.46 -13.57 -6.69
CA THR A 118 -16.26 -13.59 -5.45
C THR A 118 -15.59 -12.85 -4.29
N PHE A 119 -14.28 -12.99 -4.07
CA PHE A 119 -13.58 -12.27 -3.02
C PHE A 119 -13.45 -10.78 -3.33
N LEU A 120 -13.30 -10.40 -4.59
CA LEU A 120 -13.32 -8.98 -4.97
C LEU A 120 -14.69 -8.33 -4.75
N TYR A 121 -15.78 -9.07 -5.01
CA TYR A 121 -17.12 -8.62 -4.65
C TYR A 121 -17.27 -8.40 -3.13
N LYS A 122 -16.82 -9.37 -2.32
CA LYS A 122 -16.77 -9.23 -0.84
C LYS A 122 -15.89 -8.05 -0.42
N THR A 123 -14.81 -7.79 -1.16
CA THR A 123 -13.89 -6.67 -0.90
C THR A 123 -14.58 -5.33 -1.11
N LEU A 124 -15.38 -5.20 -2.17
CA LEU A 124 -16.19 -4.00 -2.41
C LEU A 124 -17.22 -3.77 -1.29
N ILE A 125 -17.95 -4.81 -0.90
CA ILE A 125 -18.88 -4.73 0.24
C ILE A 125 -18.13 -4.31 1.49
N LYS A 126 -16.94 -4.86 1.74
CA LYS A 126 -16.15 -4.48 2.92
C LYS A 126 -15.68 -3.03 2.86
N ALA A 127 -15.30 -2.55 1.68
CA ALA A 127 -14.86 -1.17 1.49
C ALA A 127 -16.00 -0.16 1.73
N LEU A 128 -17.24 -0.52 1.40
CA LEU A 128 -18.43 0.31 1.61
C LEU A 128 -18.70 0.66 3.09
N TYR A 129 -18.20 -0.12 4.05
CA TYR A 129 -18.32 0.22 5.48
C TYR A 129 -17.65 1.56 5.84
N LYS A 130 -16.67 2.03 5.05
CA LYS A 130 -16.14 3.39 5.13
C LYS A 130 -16.66 4.23 3.96
N SER A 131 -17.96 4.55 4.00
CA SER A 131 -18.71 5.21 2.93
C SER A 131 -18.05 6.49 2.39
N LYS A 132 -17.58 7.40 3.26
CA LYS A 132 -16.91 8.65 2.85
C LYS A 132 -15.65 8.41 2.03
N ALA A 133 -14.78 7.50 2.48
CA ALA A 133 -13.57 7.13 1.77
C ALA A 133 -13.89 6.38 0.47
N TRP A 134 -14.90 5.51 0.48
CA TRP A 134 -15.34 4.76 -0.69
C TRP A 134 -15.88 5.68 -1.80
N MET A 135 -16.74 6.65 -1.46
CA MET A 135 -17.26 7.61 -2.44
C MET A 135 -16.13 8.39 -3.11
N ARG A 136 -15.21 8.92 -2.30
CA ARG A 136 -14.11 9.76 -2.81
C ARG A 136 -13.02 8.98 -3.53
N GLY A 137 -12.69 7.78 -3.05
CA GLY A 137 -11.57 6.97 -3.54
C GLY A 137 -11.95 5.91 -4.58
N MET A 138 -13.24 5.56 -4.72
CA MET A 138 -13.70 4.62 -5.75
C MET A 138 -14.72 5.26 -6.69
N LEU A 139 -15.85 5.74 -6.16
CA LEU A 139 -16.97 6.18 -6.99
C LEU A 139 -16.63 7.42 -7.83
N TYR A 140 -16.11 8.50 -7.22
CA TYR A 140 -15.80 9.73 -7.97
C TYR A 140 -14.71 9.51 -9.04
N PRO A 141 -13.61 8.79 -8.77
CA PRO A 141 -12.65 8.41 -9.81
C PRO A 141 -13.28 7.64 -10.96
N LEU A 142 -14.20 6.69 -10.68
CA LEU A 142 -14.92 5.95 -11.72
C LEU A 142 -15.82 6.87 -12.56
N LEU A 143 -16.60 7.74 -11.92
CA LEU A 143 -17.46 8.70 -12.60
C LEU A 143 -16.66 9.67 -13.47
N ARG A 144 -15.48 10.11 -13.03
CA ARG A 144 -14.59 10.94 -13.87
C ARG A 144 -14.07 10.19 -15.09
N ARG A 145 -13.71 8.91 -14.95
CA ARG A 145 -13.25 8.08 -16.07
C ARG A 145 -14.36 7.85 -17.11
N VAL A 146 -15.58 7.58 -16.67
CA VAL A 146 -16.73 7.33 -17.56
C VAL A 146 -17.30 8.64 -18.12
N GLY A 147 -17.41 9.68 -17.29
CA GLY A 147 -17.97 10.99 -17.68
C GLY A 147 -17.15 11.72 -18.74
N LEU A 148 -15.81 11.56 -18.75
CA LEU A 148 -14.97 12.07 -19.85
C LEU A 148 -15.20 11.36 -21.19
N SER A 149 -15.84 10.18 -21.20
CA SER A 149 -16.19 9.47 -22.43
C SER A 149 -17.45 10.02 -23.10
N LEU A 150 -18.32 10.74 -22.37
CA LEU A 150 -19.60 11.24 -22.90
C LEU A 150 -19.49 12.62 -23.58
N TYR A 151 -18.40 13.36 -23.36
CA TYR A 151 -18.12 14.63 -24.05
C TYR A 151 -17.22 14.47 -25.28
N LYS A 152 -16.96 13.23 -25.71
CA LYS A 152 -16.14 12.89 -26.88
C LYS A 152 -16.91 12.16 -28.00
N CYS A 153 -18.24 12.10 -27.92
CA CYS A 153 -19.10 11.87 -29.08
C CYS A 153 -19.66 13.20 -29.55
#